data_AF-A0A5V7L2M1-F1
#
_entry.id   AF-A0A5V7L2M1-F1
#
_cell.length_a   1.000
_cell.length_b   1.000
_cell.length_c   1.000
_cell.angle_alpha   90.00
_cell.angle_beta   90.00
_cell.angle_gamma   90.00
#
_symmetry.space_group_name_H-M   'P 1'
#
loop_
_entity.id
_entity.type
_entity.pdbx_description
1 polymer ?
#
loop_
_entity_poly.entity_id
_entity_poly.type
_entity_poly.pdbx_seq_one_letter_code
_entity_poly.pdbx_strand_id
1 'polypeptide(L)' 'MAMNSEQANAFKAGSGIDPTVLNKFVLGFVLSVLFLWFAWSVLVVFRGWRAGKVTEQNALHFFISTAILVVFSVWMFAS' A
#
# COMPACT_ATOMS: atom_id res chain seq x y z
N MET A 1 20.04 -1.25 -9.54
CA MET A 1 20.68 -2.42 -10.17
C MET A 1 19.80 -3.63 -9.90
N ALA A 2 19.27 -4.29 -10.93
CA ALA A 2 18.46 -5.49 -10.73
C ALA A 2 19.35 -6.65 -10.26
N MET A 3 18.78 -7.57 -9.47
CA MET A 3 19.48 -8.77 -9.00
C MET A 3 19.91 -9.61 -10.21
N ASN A 4 21.19 -10.00 -10.26
CA ASN A 4 21.67 -10.88 -11.32
C ASN A 4 21.32 -12.36 -11.02
N SER A 5 21.49 -13.24 -12.01
CA SER A 5 21.13 -14.66 -11.90
C SER A 5 21.89 -15.39 -10.79
N GLU A 6 23.18 -15.07 -10.59
CA GLU A 6 24.01 -15.66 -9.53
C GLU A 6 23.48 -15.28 -8.13
N GLN A 7 23.12 -14.02 -7.93
CA GLN A 7 22.54 -13.52 -6.69
C GLN A 7 21.17 -14.15 -6.41
N ALA A 8 20.32 -14.29 -7.42
CA ALA A 8 19.02 -14.94 -7.28
C ALA A 8 19.16 -16.43 -6.91
N ASN A 9 20.11 -17.13 -7.53
CA ASN A 9 20.39 -18.52 -7.22
C ASN A 9 20.97 -18.71 -5.82
N ALA A 10 21.92 -17.85 -5.41
CA ALA A 10 22.48 -17.88 -4.07
C ALA A 10 21.40 -17.60 -3.01
N PHE A 11 20.51 -16.62 -3.25
CA PHE A 11 19.39 -16.33 -2.35
C PHE A 11 18.44 -17.51 -2.24
N LYS A 12 18.06 -18.13 -3.38
CA LYS A 12 17.18 -19.29 -3.39
C LYS A 12 17.80 -20.49 -2.69
N ALA A 13 19.11 -20.72 -2.88
CA ALA A 13 19.84 -21.79 -2.20
C ALA A 13 19.91 -21.58 -0.67
N GLY A 14 20.07 -20.33 -0.21
CA GLY A 14 20.14 -20.00 1.22
C GLY A 14 18.78 -19.93 1.93
N SER A 15 17.74 -19.43 1.24
CA SER A 15 16.41 -19.20 1.83
C SER A 15 15.40 -20.33 1.54
N GLY A 16 15.62 -21.13 0.50
CA GLY A 16 14.66 -22.11 -0.02
C GLY A 16 13.45 -21.47 -0.74
N ILE A 17 13.39 -20.15 -0.84
CA ILE A 17 12.26 -19.40 -1.40
C ILE A 17 12.69 -18.71 -2.69
N ASP A 18 11.83 -18.74 -3.69
CA ASP A 18 12.05 -18.00 -4.92
C ASP A 18 11.96 -16.47 -4.66
N PRO A 19 12.97 -15.67 -5.03
CA PRO A 19 12.96 -14.22 -4.82
C PRO A 19 11.70 -13.53 -5.36
N THR A 20 11.16 -14.00 -6.47
CA THR A 20 9.95 -13.43 -7.08
C THR A 20 8.70 -13.71 -6.25
N VAL A 21 8.62 -14.88 -5.61
CA VAL A 21 7.50 -15.22 -4.71
C VAL A 21 7.55 -14.33 -3.47
N LEU A 22 8.73 -14.17 -2.87
CA LEU A 22 8.90 -13.30 -1.70
C LEU A 22 8.55 -11.84 -2.04
N ASN A 23 9.01 -11.34 -3.19
CA ASN A 23 8.69 -9.99 -3.65
C ASN A 23 7.17 -9.76 -3.77
N LYS A 24 6.45 -10.69 -4.43
CA LYS A 24 4.99 -10.61 -4.57
C LYS A 24 4.27 -10.66 -3.24
N PHE A 25 4.73 -11.51 -2.32
CA PHE A 25 4.15 -11.62 -0.99
C PHE A 25 4.31 -10.33 -0.19
N VAL A 26 5.51 -9.76 -0.15
CA VAL A 26 5.80 -8.49 0.55
C VAL A 26 4.98 -7.36 -0.07
N LEU A 27 4.92 -7.30 -1.40
CA LEU A 27 4.11 -6.31 -2.10
C LEU A 27 2.62 -6.42 -1.72
N GLY A 28 2.06 -7.64 -1.78
CA GLY A 28 0.67 -7.88 -1.39
C GLY A 28 0.40 -7.52 0.07
N PHE A 29 1.35 -7.79 0.96
CA PHE A 29 1.26 -7.42 2.37
C PHE A 29 1.22 -5.89 2.54
N VAL A 30 2.13 -5.15 1.90
CA VAL A 30 2.17 -3.68 1.96
C VAL A 30 0.88 -3.08 1.41
N LEU A 31 0.37 -3.59 0.28
CA LEU A 31 -0.89 -3.13 -0.29
C LEU A 31 -2.07 -3.41 0.66
N SER A 32 -2.09 -4.57 1.32
CA SER A 32 -3.14 -4.92 2.28
C SER A 32 -3.15 -3.93 3.46
N VAL A 33 -1.98 -3.61 4.01
CA VAL A 33 -1.83 -2.60 5.08
C VAL A 33 -2.30 -1.22 4.58
N LEU A 34 -1.97 -0.85 3.35
CA LEU A 34 -2.41 0.41 2.74
C LEU A 34 -3.94 0.50 2.66
N PHE A 35 -4.62 -0.58 2.24
CA PHE A 35 -6.09 -0.61 2.18
C PHE A 35 -6.73 -0.56 3.58
N LEU A 36 -6.16 -1.26 4.56
CA LEU A 36 -6.62 -1.19 5.95
C LEU A 36 -6.46 0.22 6.51
N TRP A 37 -5.33 0.87 6.24
CA TRP A 37 -5.10 2.26 6.62
C TRP A 37 -6.06 3.22 5.94
N PHE A 38 -6.34 3.04 4.64
CA PHE A 38 -7.33 3.83 3.91
C PHE A 38 -8.71 3.71 4.56
N ALA A 39 -9.19 2.48 4.77
CA ALA A 39 -10.49 2.22 5.39
C ALA A 39 -10.57 2.83 6.80
N TRP A 40 -9.53 2.65 7.61
CA TRP A 40 -9.46 3.25 8.94
C TRP A 40 -9.50 4.78 8.89
N SER A 41 -8.73 5.40 7.99
CA SER A 41 -8.66 6.86 7.88
C SER A 41 -10.00 7.46 7.43
N VAL A 42 -10.70 6.78 6.51
CA VAL A 42 -12.07 7.14 6.11
C VAL A 42 -13.01 7.14 7.31
N LEU A 43 -12.95 6.11 8.17
CA LEU A 43 -13.77 6.04 9.39
C LEU A 43 -13.44 7.17 10.36
N VAL A 44 -12.16 7.51 10.53
CA VAL A 44 -11.72 8.62 11.39
C VAL A 44 -12.27 9.96 10.89
N VAL A 45 -12.12 10.24 9.59
CA VAL A 45 -12.60 11.48 8.98
C VAL A 45 -14.12 11.56 9.04
N PHE A 46 -14.83 10.46 8.75
CA PHE A 46 -16.29 10.41 8.86
C PHE A 46 -16.78 10.69 10.29
N ARG A 47 -16.14 10.10 11.31
CA ARG A 47 -16.44 10.38 12.72
C ARG A 47 -16.15 11.84 13.09
N GLY A 48 -15.04 12.40 12.59
CA GLY A 48 -14.68 13.80 12.79
C GLY A 48 -15.67 14.78 12.15
N TRP A 49 -16.14 14.47 10.95
CA TRP A 49 -17.15 15.25 10.24
C TRP A 49 -18.50 15.22 10.98
N ARG A 50 -18.96 14.03 11.40
CA ARG A 50 -20.18 13.89 12.20
C ARG A 50 -20.13 14.63 13.54
N ALA A 51 -18.95 14.77 14.12
CA ALA A 51 -18.75 15.51 15.37
C ALA A 51 -18.58 17.02 15.16
N GLY A 52 -18.71 17.53 13.92
CA GLY A 52 -18.50 18.94 13.59
C GLY A 52 -17.05 19.41 13.70
N LYS A 53 -16.09 18.48 13.84
CA LYS A 53 -14.65 18.78 13.98
C LYS A 53 -13.92 18.88 12.64
N VAL A 54 -14.52 18.37 11.57
CA VAL A 54 -13.97 18.37 10.22
C VAL A 54 -14.99 18.98 9.28
N THR A 55 -14.58 19.96 8.49
CA THR A 55 -15.44 20.56 7.46
C THR A 55 -15.61 19.61 6.28
N GLU A 56 -16.72 19.75 5.56
CA GLU A 56 -17.00 18.94 4.37
C GLU A 56 -15.90 19.08 3.29
N GLN A 57 -15.40 20.31 3.09
CA GLN A 57 -14.29 20.58 2.17
C GLN A 57 -13.02 19.81 2.54
N ASN A 58 -12.66 19.79 3.83
CA ASN A 58 -11.46 19.07 4.29
C ASN A 58 -11.65 17.55 4.18
N ALA A 59 -12.85 17.04 4.47
CA ALA A 59 -13.17 15.64 4.27
C ALA A 59 -13.05 15.25 2.80
N LEU A 60 -13.63 16.03 1.88
CA LEU A 60 -13.57 15.77 0.43
C LEU A 60 -12.13 15.80 -0.08
N HIS A 61 -11.35 16.81 0.31
CA HIS A 61 -9.94 16.90 -0.04
C HIS A 61 -9.18 15.66 0.46
N PHE A 62 -9.40 15.24 1.70
CA PHE A 62 -8.82 14.01 2.23
C PHE A 62 -9.18 12.78 1.38
N PHE A 63 -10.45 12.60 1.03
CA PHE A 63 -10.89 11.47 0.22
C PHE A 63 -10.19 11.45 -1.14
N ILE A 64 -10.13 12.59 -1.84
CA ILE A 64 -9.49 12.70 -3.15
C ILE A 64 -8.00 12.42 -3.06
N SER A 65 -7.28 13.09 -2.15
CA SER A 65 -5.83 12.89 -1.99
C SER A 65 -5.49 11.45 -1.62
N THR A 66 -6.29 10.83 -0.75
CA THR A 66 -6.03 9.45 -0.33
C THR A 66 -6.37 8.44 -1.41
N ALA A 67 -7.45 8.66 -2.18
CA ALA A 67 -7.78 7.83 -3.33
C ALA A 67 -6.68 7.89 -4.40
N ILE A 68 -6.17 9.08 -4.70
CA ILE A 68 -5.02 9.28 -5.58
C ILE A 68 -3.82 8.47 -5.07
N LEU A 69 -3.47 8.61 -3.78
CA LEU A 69 -2.35 7.87 -3.20
C LEU A 69 -2.49 6.35 -3.34
N VAL A 70 -3.68 5.80 -3.10
CA VAL A 70 -3.95 4.36 -3.26
C VAL A 70 -3.81 3.93 -4.72
N VAL A 71 -4.42 4.67 -5.65
CA VAL A 71 -4.34 4.37 -7.09
C VAL A 71 -2.90 4.43 -7.60
N PHE A 72 -2.16 5.48 -7.25
CA PHE A 72 -0.76 5.62 -7.63
C PHE A 72 0.11 4.52 -7.03
N SER A 73 -0.14 4.10 -5.79
CA SER A 73 0.60 3.00 -5.17
C SER A 73 0.35 1.68 -5.87
N VAL A 74 -0.91 1.38 -6.20
CA VAL A 74 -1.25 0.16 -6.96
C VAL A 74 -0.63 0.19 -8.35
N TRP A 75 -0.74 1.32 -9.06
CA TRP A 75 -0.13 1.47 -10.38
C TRP A 75 1.39 1.31 -10.32
N MET A 76 2.06 2.03 -9.43
CA MET A 76 3.53 2.05 -9.39
C MET A 76 4.14 0.70 -8.99
N PHE A 77 3.48 -0.06 -8.13
CA PHE A 77 4.09 -1.27 -7.55
C PHE A 77 3.45 -2.57 -8.00
N ALA A 78 2.20 -2.56 -8.52
CA ALA A 78 1.49 -3.76 -8.94
C ALA A 78 1.17 -3.80 -10.45
N SER A 79 1.59 -2.80 -11.25
CA SER A 79 1.61 -2.88 -12.73
C SER A 79 2.95 -3.40 -13.22
#